data_AF-A0A7C0VLZ2-F1
#
_entry.id   AF-A0A7C0VLZ2-F1
#
_cell.length_a   1.000
_cell.length_b   1.000
_cell.length_c   1.000
_cell.angle_alpha   90.00
_cell.angle_beta   90.00
_cell.angle_gamma   90.00
#
_symmetry.space_group_name_H-M   'P 1'
#
loop_
_entity.id
_entity.type
_entity.pdbx_description
1 polymer ?
#
loop_
_entity_poly.entity_id
_entity_poly.type
_entity_poly.pdbx_seq_one_letter_code
_entity_poly.pdbx_strand_id
1 'polypeptide(L)'
;MIKNTIPVKTRIPAVAGKFYPSGKDELINLLHSIHLKEEKRFAKDFRPAVLFGGIVPHAGYVFSGHEAIHFFELVKNHPKQFDTIVILHPNHNGIGPEIASDENNAWQTPIGIAEIDTEFRDQMEFEASALAHKFEHSAEVMVPFLQYKLPYKFRILPVSMSRQTPQHALKVAEELIRVQKILNRRLLLIASSDFSHYVSPEYGKKMDQMVIDQIEKGDIEGIYNTVKKNNISVCGFGPIMALLAYAKKLNEWPEVRILRRGHSGEIIPSQEVVDYVTMAVYSDIEQE
;
A
#
# COMPACT_ATOMS: atom_id res chain seq x y z
N MET A 1 16.16 -2.20 -39.78
CA MET A 1 15.85 -1.30 -38.65
C MET A 1 16.09 -2.08 -37.37
N ILE A 2 17.29 -1.92 -36.78
CA ILE A 2 17.61 -2.48 -35.47
C ILE A 2 16.81 -1.65 -34.47
N LYS A 3 15.75 -2.21 -33.88
CA LYS A 3 15.09 -1.58 -32.73
C LYS A 3 16.14 -1.57 -31.62
N ASN A 4 16.78 -0.42 -31.40
CA ASN A 4 17.53 -0.15 -30.19
C ASN A 4 16.54 -0.19 -29.03
N THR A 5 16.27 -1.39 -28.51
CA THR A 5 15.63 -1.54 -27.21
C THR A 5 16.64 -1.11 -26.17
N ILE A 6 16.47 0.11 -25.65
CA ILE A 6 17.16 0.55 -24.43
C ILE A 6 16.92 -0.53 -23.37
N PRO A 7 17.97 -1.04 -22.71
CA PRO A 7 17.79 -2.07 -21.68
C PRO A 7 16.83 -1.55 -20.60
N VAL A 8 15.79 -2.33 -20.32
CA VAL A 8 14.77 -2.00 -19.30
C VAL A 8 15.44 -1.96 -17.93
N LYS A 9 15.54 -0.78 -17.32
CA LYS A 9 16.12 -0.61 -15.99
C LYS A 9 15.20 -1.28 -14.97
N THR A 10 15.66 -2.36 -14.34
CA THR A 10 14.82 -3.21 -13.48
C THR A 10 15.35 -3.21 -12.05
N ARG A 11 14.48 -2.96 -11.07
CA ARG A 11 14.79 -3.08 -9.64
C ARG A 11 14.74 -4.55 -9.23
N ILE A 12 15.83 -5.05 -8.67
CA ILE A 12 15.93 -6.40 -8.06
C ILE A 12 15.30 -6.37 -6.66
N PRO A 13 14.64 -7.44 -6.19
CA PRO A 13 14.02 -7.44 -4.86
C PRO A 13 15.07 -7.30 -3.76
N ALA A 14 14.82 -6.42 -2.79
CA ALA A 14 15.70 -6.13 -1.66
C ALA A 14 15.47 -7.08 -0.47
N VAL A 15 14.27 -7.67 -0.36
CA VAL A 15 13.85 -8.46 0.82
C VAL A 15 13.35 -9.87 0.50
N ALA A 16 13.47 -10.33 -0.74
CA ALA A 16 13.31 -11.74 -1.09
C ALA A 16 14.29 -12.62 -0.28
N GLY A 17 13.78 -13.70 0.32
CA GLY A 17 14.50 -14.56 1.27
C GLY A 17 14.51 -14.04 2.71
N LYS A 18 13.94 -12.86 2.98
CA LYS A 18 13.84 -12.27 4.33
C LYS A 18 12.39 -12.03 4.76
N PHE A 19 11.64 -11.26 3.96
CA PHE A 19 10.24 -10.92 4.25
C PHE A 19 9.28 -11.93 3.62
N TYR A 20 9.72 -12.58 2.54
CA TYR A 20 8.99 -13.62 1.83
C TYR A 20 9.99 -14.53 1.10
N PRO A 21 9.62 -15.78 0.74
CA PRO A 21 10.52 -16.72 0.06
C PRO A 21 11.13 -16.16 -1.23
N SER A 22 12.41 -16.45 -1.50
CA SER A 22 13.07 -16.04 -2.75
C SER A 22 12.74 -16.94 -3.94
N GLY A 23 12.25 -18.16 -3.69
CA GLY A 23 11.78 -19.10 -4.72
C GLY A 23 10.32 -18.86 -5.11
N LYS A 24 10.03 -18.95 -6.42
CA LYS A 24 8.66 -18.74 -6.95
C LYS A 24 7.63 -19.68 -6.34
N ASP A 25 7.89 -20.98 -6.36
CA ASP A 25 6.92 -21.99 -5.92
C ASP A 25 6.69 -21.91 -4.41
N GLU A 26 7.75 -21.69 -3.63
CA GLU A 26 7.66 -21.47 -2.18
C GLU A 26 6.82 -20.23 -1.86
N LEU A 27 7.01 -19.13 -2.58
CA LEU A 27 6.26 -17.90 -2.41
C LEU A 27 4.77 -18.10 -2.73
N ILE A 28 4.46 -18.75 -3.86
CA ILE A 28 3.08 -19.06 -4.24
C ILE A 28 2.43 -19.98 -3.19
N ASN A 29 3.13 -21.01 -2.72
CA ASN A 29 2.63 -21.92 -1.70
C ASN A 29 2.37 -21.20 -0.37
N LEU A 30 3.26 -20.29 0.05
CA LEU A 30 3.05 -19.47 1.24
C LEU A 30 1.79 -18.61 1.10
N LEU A 31 1.67 -17.86 0.00
CA LEU A 31 0.51 -17.00 -0.28
C LEU A 31 -0.80 -17.80 -0.35
N HIS A 32 -0.77 -18.99 -0.95
CA HIS A 32 -1.90 -19.90 -0.97
C HIS A 32 -2.27 -20.39 0.43
N SER A 33 -1.28 -20.77 1.26
CA SER A 33 -1.54 -21.19 2.65
C SER A 33 -2.16 -20.08 3.49
N ILE A 34 -1.70 -18.83 3.31
CA ILE A 34 -2.24 -17.64 3.97
C ILE A 34 -3.69 -17.44 3.53
N HIS A 35 -3.96 -17.51 2.23
CA HIS A 35 -5.31 -17.39 1.68
C HIS A 35 -6.28 -18.42 2.27
N LEU A 36 -5.90 -19.70 2.32
CA LEU A 36 -6.75 -20.76 2.87
C LEU A 36 -7.04 -20.56 4.36
N LYS A 37 -6.07 -20.06 5.14
CA LYS A 37 -6.27 -19.76 6.57
C LYS A 37 -7.28 -18.62 6.79
N GLU A 38 -7.29 -17.63 5.90
CA GLU A 38 -8.15 -16.45 6.01
C GLU A 38 -9.48 -16.57 5.25
N GLU A 39 -9.70 -17.63 4.46
CA GLU A 39 -10.83 -17.77 3.54
C GLU A 39 -12.21 -17.56 4.18
N LYS A 40 -12.37 -18.05 5.41
CA LYS A 40 -13.62 -17.92 6.17
C LYS A 40 -13.85 -16.53 6.77
N ARG A 41 -12.81 -15.68 6.79
CA ARG A 41 -12.82 -14.35 7.38
C ARG A 41 -12.97 -13.23 6.34
N PHE A 42 -12.88 -13.55 5.05
CA PHE A 42 -13.08 -12.54 3.99
C PHE A 42 -14.49 -11.94 4.03
N ALA A 43 -14.56 -10.64 3.79
CA ALA A 43 -15.81 -9.90 3.66
C ALA A 43 -16.48 -10.18 2.30
N LYS A 44 -17.00 -11.40 2.11
CA LYS A 44 -17.54 -11.89 0.81
C LYS A 44 -18.70 -11.06 0.24
N ASP A 45 -19.48 -10.46 1.13
CA ASP A 45 -20.63 -9.62 0.77
C ASP A 45 -20.29 -8.14 0.65
N PHE A 46 -19.05 -7.74 0.97
CA PHE A 46 -18.61 -6.36 0.84
C PHE A 46 -18.17 -6.07 -0.60
N ARG A 47 -19.01 -5.34 -1.33
CA ARG A 47 -18.80 -5.01 -2.75
C ARG A 47 -19.10 -3.53 -2.98
N PRO A 48 -18.15 -2.64 -2.64
CA PRO A 48 -18.36 -1.21 -2.82
C PRO A 48 -18.52 -0.85 -4.30
N ALA A 49 -19.30 0.19 -4.59
CA ALA A 49 -19.47 0.70 -5.96
C ALA A 49 -18.17 1.30 -6.51
N VAL A 50 -17.43 1.99 -5.64
CA VAL A 50 -16.13 2.60 -5.91
C VAL A 50 -15.12 2.14 -4.86
N LEU A 51 -14.00 1.59 -5.30
CA LEU A 51 -12.86 1.28 -4.44
C LEU A 51 -11.69 2.21 -4.78
N PHE A 52 -11.37 3.14 -3.88
CA PHE A 52 -10.25 4.07 -4.07
C PHE A 52 -8.91 3.42 -3.74
N GLY A 53 -8.92 2.54 -2.74
CA GLY A 53 -7.69 1.96 -2.24
C GLY A 53 -7.82 1.29 -0.88
N GLY A 54 -6.68 1.02 -0.26
CA GLY A 54 -6.63 0.43 1.07
C GLY A 54 -5.35 0.74 1.83
N ILE A 55 -5.45 0.63 3.15
CA ILE A 55 -4.33 0.70 4.09
C ILE A 55 -3.90 -0.75 4.34
N VAL A 56 -2.64 -1.08 4.08
CA VAL A 56 -2.17 -2.47 4.05
C VAL A 56 -0.82 -2.60 4.77
N PRO A 57 -0.65 -3.57 5.68
CA PRO A 57 0.60 -3.77 6.43
C PRO A 57 1.72 -4.38 5.57
N HIS A 58 2.97 -4.13 5.96
CA HIS A 58 4.17 -4.46 5.18
C HIS A 58 5.28 -5.22 5.91
N ALA A 59 5.00 -5.79 7.09
CA ALA A 59 5.90 -6.76 7.70
C ALA A 59 6.10 -8.03 6.84
N GLY A 60 6.95 -8.95 7.31
CA GLY A 60 7.16 -10.25 6.65
C GLY A 60 5.87 -11.06 6.55
N TYR A 61 5.70 -11.81 5.46
CA TYR A 61 4.43 -12.47 5.09
C TYR A 61 3.92 -13.46 6.12
N VAL A 62 4.82 -14.10 6.88
CA VAL A 62 4.45 -15.01 7.97
C VAL A 62 3.74 -14.30 9.13
N PHE A 63 3.91 -12.97 9.24
CA PHE A 63 3.26 -12.12 10.22
C PHE A 63 2.05 -11.40 9.61
N SER A 64 2.28 -10.32 8.87
CA SER A 64 1.22 -9.41 8.40
C SER A 64 0.48 -9.90 7.15
N GLY A 65 0.94 -10.98 6.51
CA GLY A 65 0.32 -11.49 5.30
C GLY A 65 -1.12 -11.96 5.52
N HIS A 66 -1.44 -12.41 6.74
CA HIS A 66 -2.78 -12.81 7.17
C HIS A 66 -3.76 -11.64 7.20
N GLU A 67 -3.31 -10.44 7.53
CA GLU A 67 -4.11 -9.22 7.44
C GLU A 67 -4.14 -8.68 6.01
N ALA A 68 -2.97 -8.58 5.36
CA ALA A 68 -2.83 -7.95 4.06
C ALA A 68 -3.66 -8.63 2.96
N ILE A 69 -3.75 -9.96 2.98
CA ILE A 69 -4.46 -10.76 1.95
C ILE A 69 -5.93 -10.36 1.77
N HIS A 70 -6.57 -9.81 2.82
CA HIS A 70 -7.97 -9.38 2.78
C HIS A 70 -8.21 -8.25 1.77
N PHE A 71 -7.29 -7.29 1.70
CA PHE A 71 -7.41 -6.20 0.73
C PHE A 71 -7.25 -6.71 -0.70
N PHE A 72 -6.24 -7.57 -0.95
CA PHE A 72 -6.03 -8.10 -2.29
C PHE A 72 -7.15 -9.05 -2.75
N GLU A 73 -7.79 -9.76 -1.82
CA GLU A 73 -9.01 -10.53 -2.13
C GLU A 73 -10.19 -9.61 -2.47
N LEU A 74 -10.36 -8.49 -1.78
CA LEU A 74 -11.36 -7.47 -2.14
C LEU A 74 -11.11 -6.92 -3.55
N VAL A 75 -9.87 -6.55 -3.87
CA VAL A 75 -9.49 -6.01 -5.19
C VAL A 75 -9.73 -7.04 -6.31
N LYS A 76 -9.37 -8.31 -6.08
CA LYS A 76 -9.62 -9.39 -7.05
C LYS A 76 -11.11 -9.54 -7.37
N ASN A 77 -11.98 -9.39 -6.39
CA ASN A 77 -13.42 -9.58 -6.54
C ASN A 77 -14.16 -8.29 -6.95
N HIS A 78 -13.46 -7.15 -7.05
CA HIS A 78 -14.04 -5.90 -7.51
C HIS A 78 -14.38 -5.97 -9.02
N PRO A 79 -15.56 -5.49 -9.46
CA PRO A 79 -16.00 -5.66 -10.84
C PRO A 79 -15.19 -4.84 -11.86
N LYS A 80 -14.57 -3.74 -11.42
CA LYS A 80 -13.73 -2.88 -12.28
C LYS A 80 -12.25 -3.23 -12.09
N GLN A 81 -11.53 -3.40 -13.19
CA GLN A 81 -10.07 -3.59 -13.21
C GLN A 81 -9.33 -2.25 -13.12
N PHE A 82 -8.17 -2.23 -12.48
CA PHE A 82 -7.36 -1.02 -12.34
C PHE A 82 -6.16 -1.06 -13.29
N ASP A 83 -5.88 0.06 -13.97
CA ASP A 83 -4.77 0.17 -14.91
C ASP A 83 -3.43 0.32 -14.17
N THR A 84 -3.43 1.18 -13.14
CA THR A 84 -2.23 1.57 -12.39
C THR A 84 -2.51 1.41 -10.90
N ILE A 85 -1.74 0.53 -10.25
CA ILE A 85 -1.75 0.34 -8.80
C ILE A 85 -0.69 1.25 -8.20
N VAL A 86 -1.11 2.34 -7.56
CA VAL A 86 -0.23 3.29 -6.90
C VAL A 86 0.10 2.75 -5.51
N ILE A 87 1.38 2.55 -5.21
CA ILE A 87 1.83 2.04 -3.92
C ILE A 87 2.51 3.18 -3.18
N LEU A 88 1.75 3.86 -2.32
CA LEU A 88 2.25 4.91 -1.44
C LEU A 88 2.92 4.25 -0.23
N HIS A 89 4.15 4.61 0.06
CA HIS A 89 4.90 3.94 1.13
C HIS A 89 5.84 4.88 1.87
N PRO A 90 6.11 4.63 3.16
CA PRO A 90 7.13 5.37 3.89
C PRO A 90 8.53 5.05 3.35
N ASN A 91 9.48 5.93 3.62
CA ASN A 91 10.89 5.70 3.34
C ASN A 91 11.64 5.47 4.65
N HIS A 92 11.86 4.21 5.01
CA HIS A 92 12.53 3.80 6.24
C HIS A 92 14.04 4.07 6.19
N ASN A 93 14.62 4.13 4.99
CA ASN A 93 16.04 4.37 4.81
C ASN A 93 16.40 5.87 4.86
N GLY A 94 15.44 6.76 4.63
CA GLY A 94 15.64 8.21 4.58
C GLY A 94 16.50 8.68 3.40
N ILE A 95 16.66 7.84 2.36
CA ILE A 95 17.51 8.13 1.20
C ILE A 95 16.65 8.66 0.05
N GLY A 96 17.11 9.73 -0.59
CA GLY A 96 16.45 10.32 -1.76
C GLY A 96 15.52 11.49 -1.43
N PRO A 97 14.70 11.93 -2.39
CA PRO A 97 13.80 13.08 -2.23
C PRO A 97 12.71 12.87 -1.18
N GLU A 98 12.04 13.97 -0.80
CA GLU A 98 10.95 13.98 0.19
C GLU A 98 9.74 13.17 -0.26
N ILE A 99 9.43 13.27 -1.55
CA ILE A 99 8.46 12.46 -2.28
C ILE A 99 9.15 12.02 -3.58
N ALA A 100 9.13 10.73 -3.90
CA ALA A 100 9.75 10.24 -5.12
C ALA A 100 9.02 9.05 -5.73
N SER A 101 8.82 9.09 -7.04
CA SER A 101 8.47 7.91 -7.83
C SER A 101 9.73 7.08 -8.12
N ASP A 102 9.59 5.82 -8.57
CA ASP A 102 10.76 5.03 -8.95
C ASP A 102 11.21 5.33 -10.40
N GLU A 103 12.51 5.57 -10.58
CA GLU A 103 13.16 5.80 -11.87
C GLU A 103 13.29 4.53 -12.72
N ASN A 104 13.22 3.35 -12.10
CA ASN A 104 13.22 2.07 -12.82
C ASN A 104 11.97 1.95 -13.73
N ASN A 105 12.03 1.05 -14.71
CA ASN A 105 10.91 0.73 -15.60
C ASN A 105 10.10 -0.48 -15.12
N ALA A 106 10.67 -1.29 -14.24
CA ALA A 106 10.07 -2.52 -13.75
C ALA A 106 10.68 -2.96 -12.42
N TRP A 107 9.91 -3.71 -11.63
CA TRP A 107 10.38 -4.41 -10.45
C TRP A 107 10.34 -5.91 -10.69
N GLN A 108 11.43 -6.60 -10.35
CA GLN A 108 11.48 -8.04 -10.33
C GLN A 108 11.00 -8.58 -8.97
N THR A 109 10.22 -9.65 -9.00
CA THR A 109 9.90 -10.49 -7.83
C THR A 109 10.19 -11.94 -8.18
N PRO A 110 10.13 -12.88 -7.21
CA PRO A 110 10.18 -14.31 -7.52
C PRO A 110 9.02 -14.78 -8.43
N ILE A 111 7.86 -14.13 -8.41
CA ILE A 111 6.71 -14.52 -9.25
C ILE A 111 6.92 -14.07 -10.70
N GLY A 112 7.49 -12.89 -10.91
CA GLY A 112 7.78 -12.33 -12.22
C GLY A 112 8.05 -10.83 -12.18
N ILE A 113 7.94 -10.19 -13.35
CA ILE A 113 8.16 -8.75 -13.53
C ILE A 113 6.85 -7.99 -13.32
N ALA A 114 6.90 -6.92 -12.52
CA ALA A 114 5.85 -5.91 -12.44
C ALA A 114 6.31 -4.64 -13.18
N GLU A 115 5.60 -4.26 -14.24
CA GLU A 115 5.90 -3.05 -15.03
C GLU A 115 5.55 -1.80 -14.23
N ILE A 116 6.45 -0.81 -14.20
CA ILE A 116 6.13 0.53 -13.69
C ILE A 116 5.32 1.27 -14.75
N ASP A 117 4.31 2.03 -14.33
CA ASP A 117 3.60 2.96 -15.21
C ASP A 117 4.47 4.18 -15.50
N THR A 118 5.43 4.02 -16.42
CA THR A 118 6.39 5.07 -16.76
C THR A 118 5.72 6.27 -17.42
N GLU A 119 4.63 6.06 -18.17
CA GLU A 119 3.84 7.17 -18.73
C GLU A 119 3.22 7.99 -17.60
N PHE A 120 2.64 7.34 -16.58
CA PHE A 120 2.13 8.04 -15.40
C PHE A 120 3.25 8.77 -14.66
N ARG A 121 4.34 8.08 -14.36
CA ARG A 121 5.52 8.64 -13.68
C ARG A 121 6.06 9.89 -14.39
N ASP A 122 6.23 9.83 -15.71
CA ASP A 122 6.85 10.89 -16.50
C ASP A 122 5.96 12.14 -16.60
N GLN A 123 4.66 12.00 -16.32
CA GLN A 123 3.75 13.14 -16.17
C GLN A 123 3.76 13.75 -14.77
N MET A 124 4.34 13.08 -13.76
CA MET A 124 4.39 13.60 -12.39
C MET A 124 5.48 14.66 -12.23
N GLU A 125 5.23 15.64 -11.37
CA GLU A 125 6.19 16.66 -10.92
C GLU A 125 7.12 16.16 -9.81
N PHE A 126 6.94 14.93 -9.34
CA PHE A 126 7.82 14.31 -8.37
C PHE A 126 9.09 13.79 -9.03
N GLU A 127 10.22 13.95 -8.34
CA GLU A 127 11.48 13.37 -8.78
C GLU A 127 11.37 11.85 -8.88
N ALA A 128 11.89 11.28 -9.97
CA ALA A 128 12.07 9.86 -10.11
C ALA A 128 13.43 9.47 -9.50
N SER A 129 13.45 8.58 -8.50
CA SER A 129 14.67 8.24 -7.77
C SER A 129 14.78 6.74 -7.51
N ALA A 130 15.60 6.03 -8.28
CA ALA A 130 15.88 4.62 -7.99
C ALA A 130 16.45 4.42 -6.57
N LEU A 131 17.16 5.41 -6.01
CA LEU A 131 17.75 5.34 -4.67
C LEU A 131 16.70 5.33 -3.55
N ALA A 132 15.59 6.07 -3.70
CA ALA A 132 14.51 6.09 -2.73
C ALA A 132 13.83 4.72 -2.58
N HIS A 133 13.92 3.88 -3.61
CA HIS A 133 13.24 2.59 -3.68
C HIS A 133 14.18 1.40 -3.53
N LYS A 134 15.48 1.55 -3.84
CA LYS A 134 16.45 0.45 -4.00
C LYS A 134 16.50 -0.53 -2.84
N PHE A 135 16.41 -0.03 -1.61
CA PHE A 135 16.48 -0.83 -0.38
C PHE A 135 15.20 -0.75 0.45
N GLU A 136 14.16 -0.11 -0.09
CA GLU A 136 12.90 0.07 0.61
C GLU A 136 12.00 -1.15 0.39
N HIS A 137 11.40 -1.64 1.46
CA HIS A 137 10.64 -2.90 1.46
C HIS A 137 9.14 -2.67 1.45
N SER A 138 8.67 -1.54 2.00
CA SER A 138 7.26 -1.29 2.28
C SER A 138 6.36 -1.31 1.04
N ALA A 139 6.86 -0.91 -0.13
CA ALA A 139 6.16 -1.13 -1.40
C ALA A 139 6.43 -2.50 -2.03
N GLU A 140 7.64 -3.05 -1.88
CA GLU A 140 8.05 -4.33 -2.51
C GLU A 140 7.16 -5.48 -2.07
N VAL A 141 6.85 -5.55 -0.78
CA VAL A 141 6.04 -6.62 -0.20
C VAL A 141 4.59 -6.62 -0.70
N MET A 142 4.10 -5.55 -1.33
CA MET A 142 2.76 -5.52 -1.93
C MET A 142 2.73 -6.20 -3.30
N VAL A 143 3.85 -6.20 -4.02
CA VAL A 143 3.91 -6.60 -5.43
C VAL A 143 3.62 -8.09 -5.63
N PRO A 144 4.18 -9.03 -4.84
CA PRO A 144 3.82 -10.44 -5.00
C PRO A 144 2.36 -10.75 -4.69
N PHE A 145 1.71 -10.05 -3.74
CA PHE A 145 0.27 -10.21 -3.51
C PHE A 145 -0.54 -9.80 -4.74
N LEU A 146 -0.20 -8.67 -5.38
CA LEU A 146 -0.86 -8.22 -6.61
C LEU A 146 -0.70 -9.25 -7.74
N GLN A 147 0.53 -9.72 -7.97
CA GLN A 147 0.82 -10.73 -9.00
C GLN A 147 0.14 -12.08 -8.72
N TYR A 148 -0.05 -12.43 -7.46
CA TYR A 148 -0.73 -13.67 -7.06
C TYR A 148 -2.26 -13.56 -7.18
N LYS A 149 -2.84 -12.39 -6.87
CA LYS A 149 -4.30 -12.21 -6.77
C LYS A 149 -4.98 -11.70 -8.02
N LEU A 150 -4.35 -10.80 -8.76
CA LEU A 150 -5.02 -10.12 -9.87
C LEU A 150 -4.92 -10.95 -11.16
N PRO A 151 -6.06 -11.35 -11.75
CA PRO A 151 -6.06 -12.18 -12.95
C PRO A 151 -5.90 -11.37 -14.26
N TYR A 152 -5.56 -10.09 -14.17
CA TYR A 152 -5.49 -9.15 -15.29
C TYR A 152 -4.18 -8.38 -15.27
N LYS A 153 -3.82 -7.78 -16.41
CA LYS A 153 -2.61 -6.97 -16.53
C LYS A 153 -2.81 -5.62 -15.82
N PHE A 154 -1.84 -5.23 -15.01
CA PHE A 154 -1.76 -3.93 -14.35
C PHE A 154 -0.32 -3.40 -14.41
N ARG A 155 -0.15 -2.11 -14.13
CA ARG A 155 1.15 -1.51 -13.84
C ARG A 155 1.21 -1.05 -12.39
N ILE A 156 2.41 -0.92 -11.84
CA ILE A 156 2.61 -0.35 -10.51
C ILE A 156 3.17 1.08 -10.61
N LEU A 157 2.90 1.90 -9.61
CA LEU A 157 3.53 3.20 -9.43
C LEU A 157 3.95 3.35 -7.96
N PRO A 158 5.17 2.92 -7.60
CA PRO A 158 5.72 3.14 -6.27
C PRO A 158 5.97 4.63 -6.04
N VAL A 159 5.44 5.18 -4.95
CA VAL A 159 5.68 6.57 -4.54
C VAL A 159 6.12 6.57 -3.08
N SER A 160 7.40 6.87 -2.87
CA SER A 160 8.04 7.00 -1.58
C SER A 160 7.69 8.32 -0.93
N MET A 161 7.39 8.31 0.37
CA MET A 161 7.21 9.50 1.20
C MET A 161 8.13 9.45 2.42
N SER A 162 9.28 10.15 2.35
CA SER A 162 10.14 10.33 3.53
C SER A 162 9.61 11.46 4.43
N ARG A 163 8.99 12.49 3.84
CA ARG A 163 8.21 13.50 4.56
C ARG A 163 6.72 13.18 4.55
N GLN A 164 6.19 12.95 5.74
CA GLN A 164 4.81 12.49 5.98
C GLN A 164 3.95 13.57 6.64
N THR A 165 3.98 14.81 6.13
CA THR A 165 3.10 15.88 6.65
C THR A 165 1.78 15.97 5.86
N PRO A 166 0.73 16.61 6.42
CA PRO A 166 -0.53 16.85 5.70
C PRO A 166 -0.32 17.54 4.34
N GLN A 167 0.58 18.52 4.28
CA GLN A 167 0.88 19.26 3.05
C GLN A 167 1.46 18.34 1.96
N HIS A 168 2.36 17.42 2.34
CA HIS A 168 2.93 16.45 1.41
C HIS A 168 1.88 15.43 0.94
N ALA A 169 1.04 14.95 1.86
CA ALA A 169 -0.05 14.04 1.53
C ALA A 169 -1.07 14.66 0.56
N LEU A 170 -1.46 15.92 0.78
CA LEU A 170 -2.32 16.68 -0.12
C LEU A 170 -1.68 16.86 -1.50
N LYS A 171 -0.39 17.21 -1.55
CA LYS A 171 0.35 17.35 -2.81
C LYS A 171 0.37 16.04 -3.60
N VAL A 172 0.61 14.90 -2.93
CA VAL A 172 0.54 13.57 -3.57
C VAL A 172 -0.84 13.31 -4.16
N ALA A 173 -1.90 13.53 -3.38
CA ALA A 173 -3.27 13.30 -3.84
C ALA A 173 -3.63 14.17 -5.05
N GLU A 174 -3.29 15.46 -5.02
CA GLU A 174 -3.55 16.40 -6.11
C GLU A 174 -2.83 16.00 -7.38
N GLU A 175 -1.58 15.59 -7.25
CA GLU A 175 -0.76 15.20 -8.39
C GLU A 175 -1.24 13.90 -9.04
N LEU A 176 -1.62 12.90 -8.23
CA LEU A 176 -2.23 11.67 -8.72
C LEU A 176 -3.52 11.97 -9.50
N ILE A 177 -4.41 12.83 -8.98
CA ILE A 177 -5.67 13.19 -9.66
C ILE A 177 -5.40 13.94 -10.97
N ARG A 178 -4.43 14.86 -10.96
CA ARG A 178 -4.06 15.63 -12.16
C ARG A 178 -3.61 14.69 -13.29
N VAL A 179 -2.66 13.81 -13.01
CA VAL A 179 -2.12 12.87 -14.00
C VAL A 179 -3.14 11.80 -14.40
N GLN A 180 -3.94 11.31 -13.45
CA GLN A 180 -5.05 10.40 -13.71
C GLN A 180 -6.01 10.94 -14.79
N LYS A 181 -6.38 12.23 -14.69
CA LYS A 181 -7.26 12.90 -15.66
C LYS A 181 -6.61 13.04 -17.04
N ILE A 182 -5.31 13.37 -17.08
CA ILE A 182 -4.56 13.53 -18.34
C ILE A 182 -4.48 12.19 -19.10
N LEU A 183 -4.18 11.10 -18.39
CA LEU A 183 -3.94 9.79 -18.99
C LEU A 183 -5.19 8.90 -19.05
N ASN A 184 -6.30 9.35 -18.45
CA ASN A 184 -7.54 8.59 -18.30
C ASN A 184 -7.29 7.17 -17.72
N ARG A 185 -6.52 7.10 -16.63
CA ARG A 185 -6.16 5.84 -15.95
C ARG A 185 -7.13 5.56 -14.80
N ARG A 186 -7.52 4.30 -14.62
CA ARG A 186 -8.20 3.88 -13.38
C ARG A 186 -7.15 3.49 -12.34
N LEU A 187 -7.10 4.25 -11.24
CA LEU A 187 -6.14 4.03 -10.16
C LEU A 187 -6.73 3.21 -9.02
N LEU A 188 -5.89 2.39 -8.40
CA LEU A 188 -6.08 1.85 -7.06
C LEU A 188 -4.88 2.27 -6.20
N LEU A 189 -5.13 2.88 -5.05
CA LEU A 189 -4.07 3.30 -4.13
C LEU A 189 -3.87 2.28 -3.00
N ILE A 190 -2.63 1.91 -2.74
CA ILE A 190 -2.23 1.14 -1.56
C ILE A 190 -1.42 2.07 -0.67
N ALA A 191 -1.95 2.40 0.51
CA ALA A 191 -1.22 3.07 1.58
C ALA A 191 -0.53 2.01 2.43
N SER A 192 0.77 1.82 2.21
CA SER A 192 1.56 0.83 2.92
C SER A 192 1.90 1.31 4.34
N SER A 193 1.36 0.64 5.36
CA SER A 193 1.61 1.00 6.76
C SER A 193 1.39 -0.18 7.72
N ASP A 194 2.39 -0.45 8.54
CA ASP A 194 2.20 -1.10 9.83
C ASP A 194 1.76 -0.05 10.88
N PHE A 195 1.18 -0.52 11.98
CA PHE A 195 0.69 0.33 13.07
C PHE A 195 1.71 0.35 14.24
N SER A 196 1.30 0.37 15.51
CA SER A 196 2.24 0.48 16.63
C SER A 196 3.30 -0.64 16.61
N HIS A 197 4.55 -0.27 16.88
CA HIS A 197 5.73 -1.14 16.90
C HIS A 197 6.29 -1.32 18.32
N TYR A 198 6.65 -2.56 18.66
CA TYR A 198 7.41 -2.94 19.85
C TYR A 198 6.80 -2.43 21.17
N VAL A 199 5.49 -2.61 21.30
CA VAL A 199 4.73 -2.28 22.51
C VAL A 199 3.83 -3.46 22.91
N SER A 200 3.29 -3.43 24.13
CA SER A 200 2.35 -4.47 24.54
C SER A 200 1.10 -4.48 23.66
N PRO A 201 0.49 -5.64 23.38
CA PRO A 201 -0.71 -5.72 22.54
C PRO A 201 -1.84 -4.79 23.00
N GLU A 202 -2.05 -4.67 24.32
CA GLU A 202 -3.08 -3.81 24.90
C GLU A 202 -2.76 -2.32 24.69
N TYR A 203 -1.49 -1.93 24.84
CA TYR A 203 -1.06 -0.56 24.64
C TYR A 203 -1.08 -0.18 23.16
N GLY A 204 -0.50 -1.01 22.29
CA GLY A 204 -0.53 -0.83 20.83
C GLY A 204 -1.96 -0.67 20.34
N LYS A 205 -2.86 -1.59 20.74
CA LYS A 205 -4.27 -1.52 20.38
C LYS A 205 -4.92 -0.19 20.75
N LYS A 206 -4.64 0.32 21.96
CA LYS A 206 -5.18 1.58 22.47
C LYS A 206 -4.65 2.79 21.68
N MET A 207 -3.35 2.85 21.44
CA MET A 207 -2.73 3.96 20.72
C MET A 207 -3.19 3.98 19.26
N ASP A 208 -3.19 2.82 18.61
CA ASP A 208 -3.62 2.68 17.22
C ASP A 208 -5.09 3.04 17.03
N GLN A 209 -5.94 2.76 18.03
CA GLN A 209 -7.33 3.17 17.97
C GLN A 209 -7.48 4.69 17.84
N MET A 210 -6.62 5.47 18.51
CA MET A 210 -6.67 6.93 18.39
C MET A 210 -6.40 7.40 16.95
N VAL A 211 -5.51 6.71 16.23
CA VAL A 211 -5.22 7.01 14.81
C VAL A 211 -6.34 6.51 13.91
N ILE A 212 -6.83 5.30 14.14
CA ILE A 212 -7.96 4.70 13.42
C ILE A 212 -9.20 5.59 13.50
N ASP A 213 -9.52 6.13 14.68
CA ASP A 213 -10.67 7.03 14.85
C ASP A 213 -10.56 8.30 13.98
N GLN A 214 -9.34 8.77 13.68
CA GLN A 214 -9.12 9.89 12.75
C GLN A 214 -9.19 9.44 11.29
N ILE A 215 -8.69 8.24 10.99
CA ILE A 215 -8.81 7.62 9.66
C ILE A 215 -10.28 7.43 9.27
N GLU A 216 -11.11 6.92 10.17
CA GLU A 216 -12.55 6.70 9.94
C GLU A 216 -13.31 8.03 9.71
N LYS A 217 -12.86 9.13 10.32
CA LYS A 217 -13.37 10.50 10.06
C LYS A 217 -12.79 11.11 8.79
N GLY A 218 -11.76 10.47 8.22
CA GLY A 218 -10.91 11.03 7.17
C GLY A 218 -10.21 12.34 7.58
N ASP A 219 -9.96 12.57 8.87
CA ASP A 219 -9.32 13.79 9.37
C ASP A 219 -7.80 13.74 9.15
N ILE A 220 -7.35 14.32 8.04
CA ILE A 220 -5.94 14.34 7.62
C ILE A 220 -5.06 15.01 8.70
N GLU A 221 -5.44 16.20 9.15
CA GLU A 221 -4.71 16.92 10.19
C GLU A 221 -4.80 16.19 11.54
N GLY A 222 -5.96 15.60 11.84
CA GLY A 222 -6.20 14.77 13.02
C GLY A 222 -5.25 13.57 13.10
N ILE A 223 -5.04 12.86 11.99
CA ILE A 223 -4.09 11.73 11.90
C ILE A 223 -2.68 12.20 12.26
N TYR A 224 -2.17 13.22 11.56
CA TYR A 224 -0.83 13.75 11.78
C TYR A 224 -0.63 14.20 13.23
N ASN A 225 -1.57 15.01 13.74
CA ASN A 225 -1.49 15.52 15.10
C ASN A 225 -1.55 14.42 16.15
N THR A 226 -2.39 13.40 15.94
CA THR A 226 -2.51 12.27 16.87
C THR A 226 -1.23 11.46 16.92
N VAL A 227 -0.66 11.11 15.75
CA VAL A 227 0.62 10.40 15.65
C VAL A 227 1.74 11.18 16.33
N LYS A 228 1.89 12.48 16.00
CA LYS A 228 2.99 13.32 16.49
C LYS A 228 2.87 13.67 17.97
N LYS A 229 1.68 14.00 18.48
CA LYS A 229 1.50 14.38 19.89
C LYS A 229 1.66 13.19 20.83
N ASN A 230 1.25 12.00 20.40
CA ASN A 230 1.25 10.81 21.24
C ASN A 230 2.44 9.88 20.96
N ASN A 231 3.37 10.26 20.07
CA ASN A 231 4.52 9.46 19.63
C ASN A 231 4.15 8.04 19.19
N ILE A 232 3.07 7.91 18.42
CA ILE A 232 2.58 6.61 17.95
C ILE A 232 3.42 6.17 16.76
N SER A 233 3.90 4.94 16.76
CA SER A 233 4.84 4.42 15.77
C SER A 233 4.18 3.88 14.49
N VAL A 234 2.99 4.37 14.11
CA VAL A 234 2.40 4.09 12.78
C VAL A 234 3.36 4.59 11.71
N CYS A 235 3.90 3.70 10.87
CA CYS A 235 5.02 4.06 10.00
C CYS A 235 4.60 4.77 8.71
N GLY A 236 3.41 4.51 8.18
CA GLY A 236 2.90 5.03 6.90
C GLY A 236 1.74 6.01 7.03
N PHE A 237 1.74 6.88 8.06
CA PHE A 237 0.68 7.86 8.27
C PHE A 237 0.57 8.91 7.15
N GLY A 238 1.66 9.24 6.45
CA GLY A 238 1.68 10.06 5.23
C GLY A 238 0.96 9.41 4.05
N PRO A 239 1.34 8.18 3.66
CA PRO A 239 0.59 7.35 2.71
C PRO A 239 -0.91 7.24 3.03
N ILE A 240 -1.26 7.01 4.29
CA ILE A 240 -2.67 6.96 4.74
C ILE A 240 -3.38 8.28 4.48
N MET A 241 -2.79 9.40 4.91
CA MET A 241 -3.35 10.73 4.67
C MET A 241 -3.53 11.02 3.17
N ALA A 242 -2.58 10.61 2.33
CA ALA A 242 -2.63 10.82 0.88
C ALA A 242 -3.76 10.02 0.22
N LEU A 243 -3.97 8.76 0.63
CA LEU A 243 -5.10 7.94 0.19
C LEU A 243 -6.45 8.59 0.55
N LEU A 244 -6.59 9.07 1.79
CA LEU A 244 -7.82 9.72 2.25
C LEU A 244 -8.07 11.05 1.53
N ALA A 245 -7.02 11.84 1.33
CA ALA A 245 -7.08 13.09 0.55
C ALA A 245 -7.49 12.84 -0.90
N TYR A 246 -6.95 11.79 -1.52
CA TYR A 246 -7.31 11.37 -2.88
C TYR A 246 -8.78 10.98 -2.96
N ALA A 247 -9.26 10.12 -2.05
CA ALA A 247 -10.66 9.70 -2.02
C ALA A 247 -11.61 10.88 -1.82
N LYS A 248 -11.33 11.78 -0.87
CA LYS A 248 -12.15 12.98 -0.58
C LYS A 248 -12.22 13.99 -1.72
N LYS A 249 -11.20 14.05 -2.58
CA LYS A 249 -11.21 14.94 -3.75
C LYS A 249 -11.98 14.36 -4.94
N LEU A 250 -12.17 13.04 -4.98
CA LEU A 250 -12.91 12.36 -6.04
C LEU A 250 -14.35 12.04 -5.66
N ASN A 251 -14.67 12.04 -4.38
CA ASN A 251 -15.99 11.72 -3.88
C ASN A 251 -16.25 12.49 -2.58
N GLU A 252 -17.45 13.03 -2.44
CA GLU A 252 -17.84 13.81 -1.25
C GLU A 252 -17.97 12.93 0.01
N TRP A 253 -18.29 11.64 -0.16
CA TRP A 253 -18.64 10.71 0.91
C TRP A 253 -17.81 9.42 0.84
N PRO A 254 -16.47 9.49 0.96
CA PRO A 254 -15.66 8.30 1.08
C PRO A 254 -15.81 7.71 2.48
N GLU A 255 -15.94 6.39 2.54
CA GLU A 255 -16.02 5.61 3.76
C GLU A 255 -14.74 4.79 3.96
N VAL A 256 -14.50 4.40 5.21
CA VAL A 256 -13.41 3.51 5.57
C VAL A 256 -13.97 2.30 6.31
N ARG A 257 -13.53 1.10 5.92
CA ARG A 257 -13.89 -0.15 6.58
C ARG A 257 -12.66 -0.95 6.95
N ILE A 258 -12.55 -1.36 8.22
CA ILE A 258 -11.56 -2.35 8.65
C ILE A 258 -11.94 -3.71 8.05
N LEU A 259 -11.03 -4.31 7.29
CA LEU A 259 -11.18 -5.66 6.73
C LEU A 259 -10.65 -6.72 7.69
N ARG A 260 -9.48 -6.46 8.29
CA ARG A 260 -8.84 -7.35 9.26
C ARG A 260 -7.90 -6.55 10.15
N ARG A 261 -7.83 -6.92 11.43
CA ARG A 261 -6.88 -6.39 12.42
C ARG A 261 -6.27 -7.55 13.19
N GLY A 262 -4.95 -7.51 13.38
CA GLY A 262 -4.20 -8.48 14.18
C GLY A 262 -2.87 -7.89 14.62
N HIS A 263 -1.99 -8.75 15.13
CA HIS A 263 -0.63 -8.36 15.52
C HIS A 263 0.33 -9.54 15.45
N SER A 264 1.63 -9.28 15.33
CA SER A 264 2.71 -10.30 15.31
C SER A 264 2.63 -11.35 16.42
N GLY A 265 2.18 -10.95 17.62
CA GLY A 265 1.95 -11.84 18.76
C GLY A 265 0.95 -13.00 18.53
N GLU A 266 0.08 -12.91 17.52
CA GLU A 266 -0.84 -14.00 17.14
C GLU A 266 -0.08 -15.18 16.48
N ILE A 267 1.09 -14.91 15.90
CA ILE A 267 1.94 -15.90 15.23
C ILE A 267 3.03 -16.39 16.18
N ILE A 268 3.74 -15.45 16.83
CA ILE A 268 4.77 -15.75 17.82
C ILE A 268 4.45 -14.94 19.09
N PRO A 269 3.96 -15.58 20.17
CA PRO A 269 3.63 -14.89 21.41
C PRO A 269 4.79 -14.04 21.92
N SER A 270 4.50 -12.76 22.19
CA SER A 270 5.49 -11.77 22.63
C SER A 270 4.84 -10.73 23.54
N GLN A 271 5.62 -10.13 24.44
CA GLN A 271 5.21 -8.97 25.23
C GLN A 271 5.32 -7.66 24.44
N GLU A 272 6.03 -7.68 23.32
CA GLU A 272 6.19 -6.56 22.41
C GLU A 272 5.81 -7.01 21.00
N VAL A 273 4.83 -6.34 20.42
CA VAL A 273 4.27 -6.70 19.11
C VAL A 273 4.31 -5.51 18.15
N VAL A 274 4.27 -5.84 16.86
CA VAL A 274 3.83 -4.93 15.79
C VAL A 274 2.36 -5.21 15.47
N ASP A 275 1.54 -4.16 15.44
CA ASP A 275 0.11 -4.19 15.09
C ASP A 275 -0.10 -4.06 13.59
N TYR A 276 -1.09 -4.80 13.08
CA TYR A 276 -1.43 -4.89 11.65
C TYR A 276 -2.91 -4.58 11.46
N VAL A 277 -3.21 -3.57 10.64
CA VAL A 277 -4.58 -3.21 10.30
C VAL A 277 -4.70 -3.08 8.80
N THR A 278 -5.63 -3.82 8.22
CA THR A 278 -6.00 -3.72 6.82
C THR A 278 -7.35 -3.05 6.69
N MET A 279 -7.43 -1.95 5.96
CA MET A 279 -8.64 -1.15 5.77
C MET A 279 -8.90 -0.90 4.28
N ALA A 280 -10.16 -0.84 3.88
CA ALA A 280 -10.58 -0.37 2.55
C ALA A 280 -11.08 1.07 2.64
N VAL A 281 -10.75 1.88 1.64
CA VAL A 281 -11.30 3.23 1.43
C VAL A 281 -12.14 3.18 0.16
N TYR A 282 -13.43 3.46 0.30
CA TYR A 282 -14.43 3.16 -0.72
C TYR A 282 -15.58 4.17 -0.72
N SER A 283 -16.51 4.05 -1.66
CA SER A 283 -17.83 4.66 -1.59
C SER A 283 -18.87 3.73 -2.21
N ASP A 284 -20.07 3.68 -1.63
CA ASP A 284 -21.23 2.99 -2.22
C ASP A 284 -21.96 3.86 -3.25
N ILE A 285 -21.52 5.12 -3.43
CA ILE A 285 -22.07 6.08 -4.38
C ILE A 285 -21.01 6.38 -5.44
N GLU A 286 -21.29 6.05 -6.69
CA GLU A 286 -20.52 6.52 -7.83
C GLU A 286 -20.96 7.95 -8.16
N GLN A 287 -20.02 8.90 -8.13
CA GLN A 287 -20.27 10.28 -8.55
C GLN A 287 -19.92 10.44 -10.03
N GLU A 288 -20.76 11.19 -10.76
CA GLU A 288 -20.60 11.46 -12.20
C GLU A 288 -19.37 12.34 -12.52
#